data_AF-A0A661LXK5-F1
#
_entry.id   AF-A0A661LXK5-F1
#
_cell.length_a   1.000
_cell.length_b   1.000
_cell.length_c   1.000
_cell.angle_alpha   90.00
_cell.angle_beta   90.00
_cell.angle_gamma   90.00
#
_symmetry.space_group_name_H-M   'P 1'
#
loop_
_entity.id
_entity.type
_entity.pdbx_description
1 polymer ?
#
loop_
_entity_poly.entity_id
_entity_poly.type
_entity_poly.pdbx_seq_one_letter_code
_entity_poly.pdbx_strand_id
1 'polypeptide(L)'
;MEIALDCPQCGGLVNLDEDDFVFRCEYCDTVLKPTGRNDVQSFFFPPKGTLAQVGRALLKAYAKKGKRVRVRDPRLVYAPYWRVRGLLFEWVFGRKVERGLYGATSYDLFKKLRAVAYHRTFPCFKASRWPMISLGLRAQVMPLHPYSEEKMGREALILPAEIPLAEAVKIALQNPGPSLDGSTERVEFSRANLVGENYSLIYFPFYVYMVQGNRENTVVVDAVSHKVVRGALPETSPEEGADRRIPVKPLSFIPYRCPNCGWDLPFRPHTRIHLCRTCGRAWQEIGGEYREVAYSVSLKGVGEKIDAWTFLPFWRLTVRIKNQERTYRTLDDFYTLFPLPRVQDREALRKRAIRFYVPAFRIRNPAAVDKFAARM
;
A
#
# COMPACT_ATOMS: atom_id res chain seq x y z
N MET A 1 1.67 6.08 -9.28
CA MET A 1 3.09 5.62 -9.19
C MET A 1 3.23 4.52 -10.20
N GLU A 2 4.34 4.46 -10.91
CA GLU A 2 4.42 3.63 -12.10
C GLU A 2 5.05 2.27 -11.81
N ILE A 3 4.46 1.23 -12.39
CA ILE A 3 5.00 -0.10 -12.51
C ILE A 3 5.48 -0.23 -13.96
N ALA A 4 6.79 -0.40 -14.14
CA ALA A 4 7.40 -0.62 -15.44
C ALA A 4 7.40 -2.12 -15.77
N LEU A 5 6.73 -2.50 -16.85
CA LEU A 5 6.61 -3.90 -17.28
C LEU A 5 6.63 -4.02 -18.80
N ASP A 6 6.99 -5.18 -19.30
CA ASP A 6 6.92 -5.47 -20.72
C ASP A 6 5.52 -6.01 -21.04
N CYS A 7 4.90 -5.50 -22.11
CA CYS A 7 3.62 -6.01 -22.56
C CYS A 7 3.76 -7.49 -22.94
N PRO A 8 2.97 -8.41 -22.34
CA PRO A 8 3.09 -9.84 -22.64
C PRO A 8 2.67 -10.19 -24.08
N GLN A 9 2.00 -9.27 -24.79
CA GLN A 9 1.57 -9.50 -26.18
C GLN A 9 2.63 -9.07 -27.21
N CYS A 10 3.32 -7.94 -27.02
CA CYS A 10 4.22 -7.37 -28.02
C CYS A 10 5.64 -7.07 -27.51
N GLY A 11 5.92 -7.26 -26.22
CA GLY A 11 7.21 -6.95 -25.60
C GLY A 11 7.50 -5.47 -25.38
N GLY A 12 6.60 -4.56 -25.78
CA GLY A 12 6.77 -3.13 -25.58
C GLY A 12 6.78 -2.73 -24.10
N LEU A 13 7.72 -1.87 -23.70
CA LEU A 13 7.84 -1.38 -22.33
C LEU A 13 6.70 -0.39 -22.02
N VAL A 14 5.82 -0.76 -21.09
CA VAL A 14 4.65 0.03 -20.68
C VAL A 14 4.73 0.42 -19.22
N ASN A 15 4.20 1.59 -18.90
CA ASN A 15 4.04 2.07 -17.53
C ASN A 15 2.58 1.90 -17.09
N LEU A 16 2.39 1.16 -16.01
CA LEU A 16 1.09 0.92 -15.40
C LEU A 16 1.00 1.76 -14.13
N ASP A 17 -0.05 2.57 -13.97
CA ASP A 17 -0.28 3.16 -12.64
C ASP A 17 -0.61 2.02 -11.65
N GLU A 18 0.05 2.05 -10.49
CA GLU A 18 -0.14 1.08 -9.42
C GLU A 18 -1.60 0.97 -8.96
N ASP A 19 -2.38 2.06 -9.06
CA ASP A 19 -3.81 2.10 -8.72
C ASP A 19 -4.73 1.59 -9.86
N ASP A 20 -4.19 1.25 -11.03
CA ASP A 20 -4.96 0.72 -12.16
C ASP A 20 -5.11 -0.81 -12.09
N PHE A 21 -6.35 -1.28 -12.26
CA PHE A 21 -6.69 -2.71 -12.30
C PHE A 21 -6.70 -3.28 -13.72
N VAL A 22 -6.56 -2.43 -14.74
CA VAL A 22 -6.61 -2.74 -16.17
C VAL A 22 -5.76 -1.69 -16.88
N PHE A 23 -5.02 -2.08 -17.91
CA PHE A 23 -4.30 -1.14 -18.75
C PHE A 23 -4.41 -1.49 -20.23
N ARG A 24 -4.15 -0.49 -21.06
CA ARG A 24 -4.09 -0.62 -22.51
C ARG A 24 -2.66 -0.40 -22.94
N CYS A 25 -2.11 -1.33 -23.72
CA CYS A 25 -0.78 -1.19 -24.26
C CYS A 25 -0.76 -0.09 -25.33
N GLU A 26 0.13 0.89 -25.20
CA GLU A 26 0.27 1.99 -26.17
C GLU A 26 0.88 1.54 -27.51
N TYR A 27 1.46 0.34 -27.58
CA TYR A 27 2.13 -0.18 -28.78
C TYR A 27 1.24 -1.12 -29.62
N CYS A 28 0.52 -2.04 -28.98
CA CYS A 28 -0.30 -3.06 -29.68
C CYS A 28 -1.80 -2.94 -29.39
N ASP A 29 -2.21 -1.89 -28.66
CA ASP A 29 -3.59 -1.58 -28.26
C ASP A 29 -4.32 -2.67 -27.46
N THR A 30 -3.62 -3.75 -27.10
CA THR A 30 -4.19 -4.86 -26.33
C THR A 30 -4.50 -4.38 -24.91
N VAL A 31 -5.72 -4.68 -24.46
CA VAL A 31 -6.16 -4.36 -23.10
C VAL A 31 -5.98 -5.60 -22.23
N LEU A 32 -5.21 -5.43 -21.15
CA LEU A 32 -4.79 -6.50 -20.27
C LEU A 32 -5.16 -6.17 -18.84
N LYS A 33 -5.49 -7.23 -18.10
CA LYS A 33 -5.76 -7.16 -16.68
C LYS A 33 -4.63 -7.85 -15.90
N PRO A 34 -3.87 -7.10 -15.08
CA PRO A 34 -2.99 -7.71 -14.10
C PRO A 34 -3.81 -8.53 -13.09
N THR A 35 -3.31 -9.71 -12.76
CA THR A 35 -3.88 -10.62 -11.76
C THR A 35 -3.34 -10.30 -10.36
N GLY A 36 -4.00 -10.81 -9.32
CA GLY A 36 -3.48 -10.72 -7.96
C GLY A 36 -3.35 -9.28 -7.45
N ARG A 37 -4.12 -8.33 -8.03
CA ARG A 37 -4.19 -6.94 -7.54
C ARG A 37 -4.86 -6.83 -6.17
N ASN A 38 -5.51 -7.90 -5.71
CA ASN A 38 -6.09 -8.01 -4.37
C ASN A 38 -5.16 -8.70 -3.37
N ASP A 39 -3.99 -9.17 -3.80
CA ASP A 39 -3.01 -9.87 -2.98
C ASP A 39 -1.77 -8.99 -2.73
N VAL A 40 -0.89 -9.45 -1.83
CA VAL A 40 0.42 -8.81 -1.63
C VAL A 40 1.26 -9.00 -2.89
N GLN A 41 1.66 -7.88 -3.50
CA GLN A 41 2.51 -7.88 -4.70
C GLN A 41 3.98 -7.71 -4.34
N SER A 42 4.84 -8.31 -5.15
CA SER A 42 6.30 -8.23 -5.02
C SER A 42 6.91 -7.49 -6.20
N PHE A 43 7.81 -6.56 -5.91
CA PHE A 43 8.51 -5.72 -6.87
C PHE A 43 10.01 -5.71 -6.60
N PHE A 44 10.80 -5.23 -7.55
CA PHE A 44 12.21 -4.93 -7.36
C PHE A 44 12.60 -3.60 -8.00
N PHE A 45 13.76 -3.07 -7.61
CA PHE A 45 14.40 -2.00 -8.36
C PHE A 45 15.59 -2.53 -9.15
N PRO A 46 15.74 -2.17 -10.43
CA PRO A 46 16.92 -2.53 -11.19
C PRO A 46 18.15 -1.80 -10.60
N PRO A 47 19.28 -2.49 -10.45
CA PRO A 47 20.51 -1.85 -9.99
C PRO A 47 21.04 -0.88 -11.05
N LYS A 48 21.70 0.19 -10.62
CA LYS A 48 22.42 1.10 -11.50
C LYS A 48 23.89 0.70 -11.59
N GLY A 49 24.45 0.71 -12.79
CA GLY A 49 25.83 0.23 -13.05
C GLY A 49 25.96 -1.27 -12.84
N THR A 50 27.17 -1.82 -13.02
CA THR A 50 27.47 -3.26 -12.82
C THR A 50 28.38 -3.49 -11.61
N LEU A 51 28.45 -4.74 -11.12
CA LEU A 51 29.40 -5.16 -10.07
C LEU A 51 30.84 -4.72 -10.39
N ALA A 52 31.30 -4.91 -11.63
CA ALA A 52 32.65 -4.51 -12.02
C ALA A 52 32.84 -2.99 -12.01
N GLN A 53 31.85 -2.22 -12.46
CA GLN A 53 31.92 -0.75 -12.46
C GLN A 53 31.97 -0.18 -11.05
N VAL A 54 31.07 -0.63 -10.17
CA VAL A 54 30.99 -0.17 -8.79
C VAL A 54 32.20 -0.66 -7.97
N GLY A 55 32.66 -1.90 -8.19
CA GLY A 55 33.89 -2.42 -7.58
C GLY A 55 35.13 -1.61 -7.94
N ARG A 56 35.28 -1.21 -9.22
CA ARG A 56 36.37 -0.29 -9.64
C ARG A 56 36.26 1.09 -8.99
N ALA A 57 35.05 1.64 -8.87
CA ALA A 57 34.83 2.91 -8.18
C ALA A 57 35.17 2.82 -6.69
N LEU A 58 34.83 1.70 -6.05
CA LEU A 58 35.18 1.41 -4.66
C LEU A 58 36.71 1.37 -4.46
N LEU A 59 37.44 0.65 -5.32
CA LEU A 59 38.91 0.63 -5.29
C LEU A 59 39.52 2.03 -5.42
N LYS A 60 39.01 2.84 -6.35
CA LYS A 60 39.43 4.26 -6.51
C LYS A 60 39.16 5.08 -5.25
N ALA A 61 38.02 4.87 -4.59
CA ALA A 61 37.66 5.57 -3.36
C ALA A 61 38.58 5.22 -2.18
N TYR A 62 39.02 3.96 -2.07
CA TYR A 62 40.03 3.55 -1.09
C TYR A 62 41.42 4.11 -1.41
N ALA A 63 41.83 4.08 -2.68
CA ALA A 63 43.10 4.64 -3.11
C ALA A 63 43.23 6.15 -2.80
N LYS A 64 42.16 6.92 -3.02
CA LYS A 64 42.08 8.35 -2.65
C LYS A 64 42.26 8.59 -1.14
N LYS A 65 41.97 7.59 -0.30
CA LYS A 65 42.18 7.63 1.16
C LYS A 65 43.53 7.05 1.59
N GLY A 66 44.46 6.84 0.64
CA GLY A 66 45.77 6.25 0.89
C GLY A 66 45.73 4.77 1.26
N LYS A 67 44.61 4.07 1.05
CA LYS A 67 44.45 2.64 1.40
C LYS A 67 44.58 1.77 0.16
N ARG A 68 45.54 0.84 0.18
CA ARG A 68 45.63 -0.25 -0.82
C ARG A 68 44.77 -1.41 -0.34
N VAL A 69 43.74 -1.74 -1.11
CA VAL A 69 42.83 -2.84 -0.82
C VAL A 69 42.57 -3.67 -2.07
N ARG A 70 42.20 -4.93 -1.88
CA ARG A 70 41.67 -5.81 -2.93
C ARG A 70 40.18 -6.02 -2.69
N VAL A 71 39.41 -6.06 -3.78
CA VAL A 71 37.99 -6.40 -3.75
C VAL A 71 37.84 -7.84 -4.23
N ARG A 72 37.15 -8.67 -3.47
CA ARG A 72 36.85 -10.09 -3.72
C ARG A 72 35.35 -10.34 -3.60
N ASP A 73 34.92 -11.48 -4.10
CA ASP A 73 33.56 -12.02 -4.02
C ASP A 73 32.46 -10.98 -4.28
N PRO A 74 32.47 -10.30 -5.45
CA PRO A 74 31.44 -9.36 -5.80
C PRO A 74 30.10 -10.09 -5.97
N ARG A 75 29.07 -9.69 -5.22
CA ARG A 75 27.73 -10.28 -5.29
C ARG A 75 26.66 -9.20 -5.41
N LEU A 76 25.66 -9.42 -6.26
CA LEU A 76 24.43 -8.64 -6.26
C LEU A 76 23.46 -9.32 -5.30
N VAL A 77 22.97 -8.58 -4.31
CA VAL A 77 22.06 -9.08 -3.29
C VAL A 77 20.79 -8.25 -3.30
N TYR A 78 19.62 -8.90 -3.37
CA TYR A 78 18.33 -8.26 -3.21
C TYR A 78 17.79 -8.50 -1.81
N ALA A 79 17.60 -7.43 -1.04
CA ALA A 79 17.02 -7.50 0.29
C ALA A 79 15.56 -7.05 0.29
N PRO A 80 14.62 -7.82 0.85
CA PRO A 80 13.21 -7.47 0.84
C PRO A 80 12.88 -6.38 1.87
N TYR A 81 12.03 -5.44 1.46
CA TYR A 81 11.44 -4.41 2.31
C TYR A 81 9.93 -4.48 2.19
N TRP A 82 9.23 -4.42 3.32
CA TRP A 82 7.82 -4.08 3.30
C TRP A 82 7.63 -2.64 2.86
N ARG A 83 6.65 -2.40 2.01
CA ARG A 83 6.13 -1.09 1.64
C ARG A 83 4.65 -1.04 1.97
N VAL A 84 4.27 -0.03 2.73
CA VAL A 84 2.91 0.22 3.17
C VAL A 84 2.48 1.58 2.61
N ARG A 85 1.38 1.58 1.86
CA ARG A 85 0.70 2.80 1.41
C ARG A 85 -0.68 2.86 2.05
N GLY A 86 -1.23 4.05 2.23
CA GLY A 86 -2.62 4.22 2.64
C GLY A 86 -2.92 5.67 3.00
N LEU A 87 -4.06 5.89 3.63
CA LEU A 87 -4.34 7.13 4.34
C LEU A 87 -4.28 6.84 5.84
N LEU A 88 -3.43 7.56 6.57
CA LEU A 88 -3.50 7.52 8.02
C LEU A 88 -4.54 8.52 8.49
N PHE A 89 -5.58 8.04 9.15
CA PHE A 89 -6.54 8.86 9.88
C PHE A 89 -6.16 8.88 11.35
N GLU A 90 -6.03 10.07 11.91
CA GLU A 90 -5.70 10.27 13.32
C GLU A 90 -6.75 11.19 13.96
N TRP A 91 -7.46 10.67 14.96
CA TRP A 91 -8.22 11.51 15.87
C TRP A 91 -7.28 12.04 16.95
N VAL A 92 -7.17 13.36 17.05
CA VAL A 92 -6.33 14.05 18.04
C VAL A 92 -7.22 14.81 19.00
N PHE A 93 -6.97 14.62 20.27
CA PHE A 93 -7.65 15.26 21.39
C PHE A 93 -6.62 15.99 22.24
N GLY A 94 -6.94 17.20 22.66
CA GLY A 94 -5.99 17.98 23.45
C GLY A 94 -6.54 19.31 23.92
N ARG A 95 -5.62 20.16 24.36
CA ARG A 95 -5.89 21.51 24.86
C ARG A 95 -5.21 22.54 23.99
N LYS A 96 -5.96 23.56 23.59
CA LYS A 96 -5.43 24.76 22.97
C LYS A 96 -5.19 25.78 24.07
N VAL A 97 -3.94 26.19 24.24
CA VAL A 97 -3.52 27.18 25.24
C VAL A 97 -3.67 28.57 24.65
N GLU A 98 -4.46 29.42 25.30
CA GLU A 98 -4.56 30.83 24.95
C GLU A 98 -3.93 31.69 26.05
N ARG A 99 -3.08 32.63 25.66
CA ARG A 99 -2.45 33.59 26.57
C ARG A 99 -3.15 34.93 26.43
N GLY A 100 -3.82 35.36 27.49
CA GLY A 100 -4.46 36.66 27.58
C GLY A 100 -3.45 37.81 27.75
N LEU A 101 -3.92 39.04 27.54
CA LEU A 101 -3.13 40.29 27.58
C LEU A 101 -2.34 40.51 28.87
N TYR A 102 -2.77 39.93 30.00
CA TYR A 102 -2.13 40.06 31.32
C TYR A 102 -1.43 38.79 31.81
N GLY A 103 -1.11 37.85 30.92
CA GLY A 103 -0.45 36.59 31.28
C GLY A 103 -1.38 35.51 31.85
N ALA A 104 -2.69 35.77 31.92
CA ALA A 104 -3.70 34.74 32.21
C ALA A 104 -3.67 33.67 31.12
N THR A 105 -3.69 32.39 31.52
CA THR A 105 -3.72 31.26 30.58
C THR A 105 -5.09 30.58 30.66
N SER A 106 -5.79 30.50 29.54
CA SER A 106 -7.01 29.69 29.39
C SER A 106 -6.72 28.48 28.48
N TYR A 107 -7.59 27.48 28.58
CA TYR A 107 -7.50 26.29 27.75
C TYR A 107 -8.85 25.95 27.15
N ASP A 108 -8.87 25.72 25.85
CA ASP A 108 -10.02 25.13 25.16
C ASP A 108 -9.72 23.68 24.80
N LEU A 109 -10.69 22.79 25.06
CA LEU A 109 -10.62 21.42 24.58
C LEU A 109 -10.83 21.41 23.07
N PHE A 110 -10.00 20.66 22.35
CA PHE A 110 -10.21 20.44 20.92
C PHE A 110 -10.27 18.95 20.57
N LYS A 111 -11.02 18.67 19.51
CA LYS A 111 -11.07 17.38 18.82
C LYS A 111 -10.85 17.63 17.34
N LYS A 112 -9.83 17.00 16.76
CA LYS A 112 -9.46 17.19 15.35
C LYS A 112 -9.25 15.85 14.66
N LEU A 113 -9.89 15.68 13.51
CA LEU A 113 -9.55 14.59 12.59
C LEU A 113 -8.44 15.08 11.66
N ARG A 114 -7.30 14.39 11.69
CA ARG A 114 -6.21 14.57 10.73
C ARG A 114 -6.26 13.38 9.77
N ALA A 115 -5.95 13.63 8.50
CA ALA A 115 -5.55 12.53 7.63
C ALA A 115 -4.41 12.92 6.70
N VAL A 116 -3.44 12.03 6.60
CA VAL A 116 -2.21 12.23 5.84
C VAL A 116 -1.95 11.02 4.95
N ALA A 117 -1.39 11.26 3.78
CA ALA A 117 -0.90 10.17 2.94
C ALA A 117 0.18 9.42 3.72
N TYR A 118 -0.04 8.13 3.93
CA TYR A 118 0.89 7.26 4.63
C TYR A 118 1.69 6.48 3.60
N HIS A 119 3.01 6.63 3.67
CA HIS A 119 3.93 5.81 2.90
C HIS A 119 5.12 5.47 3.78
N ARG A 120 5.31 4.18 4.02
CA ARG A 120 6.41 3.69 4.85
C ARG A 120 7.04 2.46 4.21
N THR A 121 8.35 2.38 4.32
CA THR A 121 9.09 1.15 4.01
C THR A 121 9.95 0.75 5.19
N PHE A 122 10.12 -0.55 5.40
CA PHE A 122 11.00 -1.09 6.43
C PHE A 122 11.53 -2.48 6.02
N PRO A 123 12.72 -2.89 6.50
CA PRO A 123 13.29 -4.20 6.18
C PRO A 123 12.33 -5.35 6.49
N CYS A 124 12.27 -6.34 5.61
CA CYS A 124 11.57 -7.62 5.79
C CYS A 124 12.56 -8.76 6.09
N PHE A 125 13.67 -8.44 6.76
CA PHE A 125 14.71 -9.38 7.15
C PHE A 125 15.28 -8.95 8.50
N LYS A 126 15.86 -9.90 9.23
CA LYS A 126 16.43 -9.66 10.55
C LYS A 126 17.94 -9.48 10.43
N ALA A 127 18.43 -8.30 10.78
CA ALA A 127 19.85 -8.01 10.80
C ALA A 127 20.22 -7.28 12.08
N SER A 128 21.24 -7.77 12.79
CA SER A 128 21.72 -7.19 14.05
C SER A 128 22.27 -5.77 13.89
N ARG A 129 22.78 -5.43 12.69
CA ARG A 129 23.42 -4.14 12.41
C ARG A 129 23.06 -3.62 11.02
N TRP A 130 21.78 -3.26 10.83
CA TRP A 130 21.29 -2.69 9.58
C TRP A 130 20.75 -1.26 9.75
N PRO A 131 21.42 -0.23 9.20
CA PRO A 131 21.04 1.16 9.42
C PRO A 131 19.95 1.66 8.46
N MET A 132 19.71 0.96 7.34
CA MET A 132 18.79 1.42 6.31
C MET A 132 17.37 0.97 6.65
N ILE A 133 16.76 1.68 7.60
CA ILE A 133 15.41 1.39 8.11
C ILE A 133 14.28 1.75 7.14
N SER A 134 14.60 2.41 6.01
CA SER A 134 13.65 2.83 4.98
C SER A 134 14.36 3.05 3.64
N LEU A 135 13.64 2.81 2.54
CA LEU A 135 14.04 3.15 1.17
C LEU A 135 13.79 4.62 0.83
N GLY A 136 13.11 5.36 1.72
CA GLY A 136 12.80 6.78 1.57
C GLY A 136 11.95 7.07 0.34
N LEU A 137 12.15 8.24 -0.27
CA LEU A 137 11.38 8.70 -1.43
C LEU A 137 11.56 7.81 -2.68
N ARG A 138 12.57 6.94 -2.73
CA ARG A 138 12.79 6.04 -3.89
C ARG A 138 11.60 5.14 -4.14
N ALA A 139 11.03 4.60 -3.07
CA ALA A 139 9.80 3.81 -3.09
C ALA A 139 8.52 4.62 -3.40
N GLN A 140 8.67 5.92 -3.65
CA GLN A 140 7.62 6.86 -4.07
C GLN A 140 7.79 7.40 -5.49
N VAL A 141 9.04 7.54 -5.96
CA VAL A 141 9.35 8.25 -7.22
C VAL A 141 9.92 7.34 -8.32
N MET A 142 10.54 6.22 -7.96
CA MET A 142 11.15 5.33 -8.95
C MET A 142 10.11 4.33 -9.48
N PRO A 143 10.11 4.03 -10.79
CA PRO A 143 9.29 2.96 -11.34
C PRO A 143 9.61 1.62 -10.66
N LEU A 144 8.56 0.91 -10.25
CA LEU A 144 8.66 -0.43 -9.69
C LEU A 144 8.67 -1.46 -10.82
N HIS A 145 9.55 -2.45 -10.77
CA HIS A 145 9.49 -3.58 -11.70
C HIS A 145 8.83 -4.77 -11.01
N PRO A 146 7.88 -5.48 -11.65
CA PRO A 146 7.33 -6.71 -11.10
C PRO A 146 8.44 -7.71 -10.76
N TYR A 147 8.30 -8.44 -9.66
CA TYR A 147 9.27 -9.46 -9.28
C TYR A 147 9.57 -10.43 -10.43
N SER A 148 10.86 -10.64 -10.72
CA SER A 148 11.33 -11.55 -11.75
C SER A 148 12.77 -11.94 -11.46
N GLU A 149 13.00 -13.19 -11.06
CA GLU A 149 14.35 -13.70 -10.80
C GLU A 149 15.26 -13.55 -12.03
N GLU A 150 14.70 -13.79 -13.22
CA GLU A 150 15.41 -13.62 -14.49
C GLU A 150 15.95 -12.19 -14.66
N LYS A 151 15.10 -11.17 -14.45
CA LYS A 151 15.50 -9.75 -14.58
C LYS A 151 16.30 -9.23 -13.40
N MET A 152 16.17 -9.85 -12.23
CA MET A 152 16.98 -9.56 -11.05
C MET A 152 18.41 -10.09 -11.21
N GLY A 153 18.60 -11.11 -12.06
CA GLY A 153 19.89 -11.68 -12.42
C GLY A 153 20.04 -13.08 -11.85
N ARG A 154 20.40 -14.05 -12.70
CA ARG A 154 20.46 -15.49 -12.34
C ARG A 154 21.41 -15.81 -11.19
N GLU A 155 22.47 -15.04 -11.02
CA GLU A 155 23.46 -15.20 -9.95
C GLU A 155 23.21 -14.26 -8.77
N ALA A 156 22.15 -13.45 -8.82
CA ALA A 156 21.83 -12.55 -7.73
C ALA A 156 21.33 -13.35 -6.52
N LEU A 157 21.85 -13.04 -5.34
CA LEU A 157 21.37 -13.60 -4.09
C LEU A 157 20.10 -12.86 -3.69
N ILE A 158 18.99 -13.58 -3.53
CA ILE A 158 17.71 -13.02 -3.08
C ILE A 158 17.52 -13.42 -1.63
N LEU A 159 17.52 -12.44 -0.73
CA LEU A 159 17.30 -12.70 0.69
C LEU A 159 15.83 -13.09 0.94
N PRO A 160 15.58 -14.04 1.84
CA PRO A 160 14.22 -14.44 2.19
C PRO A 160 13.46 -13.30 2.88
N ALA A 161 12.15 -13.25 2.66
CA ALA A 161 11.26 -12.41 3.44
C ALA A 161 10.94 -13.10 4.78
N GLU A 162 11.45 -12.56 5.88
CA GLU A 162 11.38 -13.16 7.21
C GLU A 162 10.25 -12.59 8.08
N ILE A 163 9.64 -11.46 7.70
CA ILE A 163 8.58 -10.80 8.48
C ILE A 163 7.23 -11.05 7.81
N PRO A 164 6.32 -11.83 8.42
CA PRO A 164 4.99 -12.10 7.86
C PRO A 164 4.12 -10.84 7.80
N LEU A 165 3.13 -10.83 6.89
CA LEU A 165 2.20 -9.71 6.72
C LEU A 165 1.52 -9.30 8.04
N ALA A 166 1.10 -10.27 8.86
CA ALA A 166 0.44 -9.98 10.15
C ALA A 166 1.34 -9.21 11.12
N GLU A 167 2.66 -9.45 11.09
CA GLU A 167 3.63 -8.70 11.88
C GLU A 167 3.93 -7.35 11.24
N ALA A 168 4.05 -7.29 9.91
CA ALA A 168 4.21 -6.03 9.16
C ALA A 168 3.07 -5.04 9.43
N VAL A 169 1.83 -5.54 9.54
CA VAL A 169 0.65 -4.73 9.91
C VAL A 169 0.81 -4.13 11.31
N LYS A 170 1.28 -4.92 12.29
CA LYS A 170 1.56 -4.41 13.64
C LYS A 170 2.67 -3.35 13.64
N ILE A 171 3.78 -3.62 12.93
CA ILE A 171 4.90 -2.68 12.82
C ILE A 171 4.44 -1.35 12.19
N ALA A 172 3.59 -1.40 11.16
CA ALA A 172 3.04 -0.21 10.51
C ALA A 172 2.24 0.67 11.48
N LEU A 173 1.44 0.05 12.35
CA LEU A 173 0.57 0.74 13.31
C LEU A 173 1.27 1.20 14.59
N GLN A 174 2.44 0.65 14.94
CA GLN A 174 3.20 1.06 16.13
C GLN A 174 3.80 2.46 16.02
N ASN A 175 4.14 2.90 14.79
CA ASN A 175 4.70 4.23 14.51
C ASN A 175 3.99 4.84 13.29
N PRO A 176 2.72 5.22 13.42
CA PRO A 176 1.93 5.66 12.29
C PRO A 176 2.29 7.09 11.83
N GLY A 177 2.74 7.96 12.75
CA GLY A 177 3.19 9.35 12.49
C GLY A 177 2.13 10.30 11.88
N PRO A 178 2.06 11.60 12.20
CA PRO A 178 2.65 12.33 13.32
C PRO A 178 1.58 12.94 14.26
N SER A 179 1.88 12.96 15.56
CA SER A 179 1.42 14.09 16.40
C SER A 179 2.60 15.05 16.55
N LEU A 180 2.47 16.26 16.00
CA LEU A 180 3.37 17.38 16.31
C LEU A 180 2.61 18.32 17.25
N ASP A 181 3.18 18.59 18.43
CA ASP A 181 2.75 19.65 19.32
C ASP A 181 3.05 21.00 18.65
N GLY A 182 2.01 21.83 18.51
CA GLY A 182 2.21 23.24 18.25
C GLY A 182 2.53 23.95 19.57
N SER A 183 3.20 25.10 19.54
CA SER A 183 3.44 25.91 20.76
C SER A 183 2.16 26.28 21.52
N THR A 184 0.99 26.20 20.85
CA THR A 184 -0.34 26.51 21.40
C THR A 184 -1.29 25.31 21.46
N GLU A 185 -1.00 24.17 20.81
CA GLU A 185 -1.85 22.98 20.83
C GLU A 185 -1.08 21.85 21.52
N ARG A 186 -1.51 21.50 22.74
CA ARG A 186 -0.97 20.35 23.49
C ARG A 186 -1.83 19.13 23.21
N VAL A 187 -1.26 18.12 22.57
CA VAL A 187 -1.93 16.83 22.34
C VAL A 187 -1.94 16.03 23.66
N GLU A 188 -3.11 15.58 24.09
CA GLU A 188 -3.26 14.74 25.28
C GLU A 188 -3.47 13.26 24.91
N PHE A 189 -4.21 13.02 23.83
CA PHE A 189 -4.53 11.68 23.36
C PHE A 189 -4.69 11.68 21.85
N SER A 190 -4.17 10.65 21.17
CA SER A 190 -4.46 10.41 19.77
C SER A 190 -4.77 8.95 19.50
N ARG A 191 -5.61 8.71 18.50
CA ARG A 191 -5.93 7.36 17.99
C ARG A 191 -5.82 7.37 16.48
N ALA A 192 -4.87 6.60 15.96
CA ALA A 192 -4.60 6.51 14.55
C ALA A 192 -5.02 5.15 13.97
N ASN A 193 -5.52 5.15 12.73
CA ASN A 193 -5.77 3.95 11.93
C ASN A 193 -5.41 4.22 10.47
N LEU A 194 -4.95 3.18 9.77
CA LEU A 194 -4.80 3.22 8.33
C LEU A 194 -6.13 2.86 7.66
N VAL A 195 -6.42 3.51 6.54
CA VAL A 195 -7.59 3.23 5.70
C VAL A 195 -7.13 3.12 4.25
N GLY A 196 -7.62 2.07 3.59
CA GLY A 196 -7.26 1.78 2.21
C GLY A 196 -5.80 1.38 2.08
N GLU A 197 -5.24 0.73 3.11
CA GLU A 197 -3.85 0.33 3.10
C GLU A 197 -3.55 -0.76 2.07
N ASN A 198 -2.37 -0.67 1.47
CA ASN A 198 -1.82 -1.65 0.54
C ASN A 198 -0.41 -2.02 1.01
N TYR A 199 -0.16 -3.33 1.09
CA TYR A 199 1.13 -3.90 1.45
C TYR A 199 1.77 -4.56 0.21
N SER A 200 3.01 -4.20 -0.04
CA SER A 200 3.84 -4.78 -1.11
C SER A 200 5.24 -5.08 -0.60
N LEU A 201 5.92 -6.04 -1.22
CA LEU A 201 7.35 -6.25 -1.02
C LEU A 201 8.15 -5.52 -2.10
N ILE A 202 9.24 -4.87 -1.69
CA ILE A 202 10.26 -4.34 -2.58
C ILE A 202 11.58 -5.04 -2.30
N TYR A 203 12.06 -5.79 -3.27
CA TYR A 203 13.40 -6.32 -3.31
C TYR A 203 14.36 -5.22 -3.76
N PHE A 204 15.11 -4.66 -2.82
CA PHE A 204 16.03 -3.56 -3.06
C PHE A 204 17.44 -4.09 -3.34
N PRO A 205 18.11 -3.67 -4.43
CA PRO A 205 19.41 -4.19 -4.82
C PRO A 205 20.57 -3.56 -4.02
N PHE A 206 21.51 -4.40 -3.63
CA PHE A 206 22.77 -4.04 -3.00
C PHE A 206 23.94 -4.75 -3.69
N TYR A 207 25.04 -4.03 -3.88
CA TYR A 207 26.30 -4.65 -4.23
C TYR A 207 27.10 -4.96 -2.97
N VAL A 208 27.53 -6.20 -2.84
CA VAL A 208 28.31 -6.68 -1.70
C VAL A 208 29.69 -7.08 -2.20
N TYR A 209 30.72 -6.65 -1.47
CA TYR A 209 32.12 -6.92 -1.77
C TYR A 209 32.85 -7.33 -0.50
N MET A 210 33.73 -8.33 -0.58
CA MET A 210 34.74 -8.54 0.44
C MET A 210 35.95 -7.65 0.14
N VAL A 211 36.29 -6.76 1.06
CA VAL A 211 37.42 -5.84 0.91
C VAL A 211 38.56 -6.29 1.81
N GLN A 212 39.64 -6.75 1.19
CA GLN A 212 40.86 -7.20 1.85
C GLN A 212 41.89 -6.06 1.88
N GLY A 213 42.12 -5.50 3.05
CA GLY A 213 43.21 -4.55 3.34
C GLY A 213 44.00 -5.04 4.56
N ASN A 214 44.16 -4.17 5.58
CA ASN A 214 44.74 -4.58 6.88
C ASN A 214 43.84 -5.57 7.65
N ARG A 215 42.53 -5.52 7.40
CA ARG A 215 41.52 -6.47 7.87
C ARG A 215 40.56 -6.74 6.73
N GLU A 216 40.04 -7.96 6.68
CA GLU A 216 38.97 -8.33 5.76
C GLU A 216 37.64 -7.82 6.31
N ASN A 217 36.86 -7.11 5.47
CA ASN A 217 35.56 -6.60 5.86
C ASN A 217 34.59 -6.67 4.67
N THR A 218 33.34 -7.02 4.96
CA THR A 218 32.24 -6.93 4.00
C THR A 218 31.80 -5.48 3.84
N VAL A 219 31.71 -5.03 2.59
CA VAL A 219 31.25 -3.69 2.22
C VAL A 219 29.97 -3.83 1.41
N VAL A 220 28.88 -3.27 1.95
CA VAL A 220 27.58 -3.20 1.28
C VAL A 220 27.42 -1.82 0.63
N VAL A 221 27.00 -1.79 -0.62
CA VAL A 221 26.79 -0.58 -1.41
C VAL A 221 25.35 -0.59 -1.94
N ASP A 222 24.61 0.49 -1.70
CA ASP A 222 23.29 0.71 -2.30
C ASP A 222 23.45 0.73 -3.84
N ALA A 223 22.84 -0.23 -4.54
CA ALA A 223 23.05 -0.37 -5.98
C ALA A 223 22.29 0.69 -6.81
N VAL A 224 21.42 1.49 -6.20
CA VAL A 224 20.72 2.60 -6.85
C VAL A 224 21.47 3.91 -6.67
N SER A 225 21.96 4.18 -5.45
CA SER A 225 22.62 5.46 -5.12
C SER A 225 24.15 5.40 -5.09
N HIS A 226 24.73 4.20 -5.17
CA HIS A 226 26.17 3.90 -5.05
C HIS A 226 26.81 4.36 -3.74
N LYS A 227 26.01 4.62 -2.71
CA LYS A 227 26.49 4.96 -1.37
C LYS A 227 26.80 3.70 -0.58
N VAL A 228 27.91 3.72 0.15
CA VAL A 228 28.27 2.64 1.09
C VAL A 228 27.30 2.66 2.27
N VAL A 229 26.72 1.51 2.57
CA VAL A 229 25.84 1.29 3.73
C VAL A 229 26.69 0.79 4.89
N ARG A 230 26.63 1.47 6.04
CA ARG A 230 27.40 1.12 7.24
C ARG A 230 26.69 0.03 8.07
N GLY A 231 26.56 -1.16 7.48
CA GLY A 231 25.91 -2.31 8.09
C GLY A 231 26.25 -3.59 7.36
N ALA A 232 25.74 -4.70 7.88
CA ALA A 232 25.86 -6.01 7.25
C ALA A 232 24.46 -6.51 6.89
N LEU A 233 24.35 -7.11 5.70
CA LEU A 233 23.20 -7.93 5.36
C LEU A 233 23.33 -9.28 6.08
N PRO A 234 22.21 -9.98 6.36
CA PRO A 234 22.26 -11.32 6.92
C PRO A 234 23.05 -12.26 6.02
N GLU A 235 23.92 -13.07 6.63
CA GLU A 235 24.54 -14.22 5.97
C GLU A 235 23.54 -15.38 6.01
N THR A 236 22.53 -15.36 5.15
CA THR A 236 21.50 -16.42 5.12
C THR A 236 21.77 -17.42 4.01
N SER A 237 21.63 -18.70 4.33
CA SER A 237 21.34 -19.75 3.36
C SER A 237 19.89 -19.54 2.86
N PRO A 238 19.59 -19.75 1.57
CA PRO A 238 18.24 -19.51 1.02
C PRO A 238 17.11 -20.34 1.67
N GLU A 239 17.44 -21.37 2.46
CA GLU A 239 16.50 -22.42 2.85
C GLU A 239 15.93 -22.29 4.28
N GLU A 240 16.57 -21.57 5.21
CA GLU A 240 16.23 -21.65 6.64
C GLU A 240 15.19 -20.63 7.15
N GLY A 241 14.68 -19.71 6.32
CA GLY A 241 13.85 -18.59 6.83
C GLY A 241 12.75 -18.04 5.91
N ALA A 242 12.54 -18.61 4.72
CA ALA A 242 11.54 -18.09 3.79
C ALA A 242 10.12 -18.50 4.22
N ASP A 243 9.24 -17.53 4.52
CA ASP A 243 7.81 -17.83 4.56
C ASP A 243 7.31 -18.08 3.13
N ARG A 244 7.16 -19.37 2.79
CA ARG A 244 6.63 -19.85 1.51
C ARG A 244 5.21 -19.35 1.19
N ARG A 245 4.54 -18.68 2.14
CA ARG A 245 3.20 -18.08 1.96
C ARG A 245 3.21 -16.67 1.38
N ILE A 246 4.35 -15.97 1.35
CA ILE A 246 4.42 -14.67 0.70
C ILE A 246 4.67 -14.91 -0.79
N PRO A 247 3.72 -14.59 -1.70
CA PRO A 247 3.88 -14.92 -3.10
C PRO A 247 5.01 -14.11 -3.72
N VAL A 248 6.14 -14.77 -3.92
CA VAL A 248 7.27 -14.27 -4.71
C VAL A 248 7.02 -14.56 -6.20
N LYS A 249 5.79 -14.31 -6.67
CA LYS A 249 5.37 -14.63 -8.03
C LYS A 249 5.43 -13.40 -8.92
N PRO A 250 5.88 -13.55 -10.18
CA PRO A 250 5.76 -12.49 -11.18
C PRO A 250 4.30 -12.07 -11.35
N LEU A 251 4.10 -10.79 -11.68
CA LEU A 251 2.79 -10.27 -12.06
C LEU A 251 2.35 -10.97 -13.35
N SER A 252 1.20 -11.66 -13.32
CA SER A 252 0.62 -12.27 -14.51
C SER A 252 -0.54 -11.44 -15.06
N PHE A 253 -0.93 -11.72 -16.29
CA PHE A 253 -1.94 -10.96 -17.02
C PHE A 253 -2.95 -11.89 -17.65
N ILE A 254 -4.22 -11.48 -17.63
CA ILE A 254 -5.30 -12.12 -18.38
C ILE A 254 -5.87 -11.14 -19.42
N PRO A 255 -6.40 -11.66 -20.54
CA PRO A 255 -7.11 -10.83 -21.51
C PRO A 255 -8.27 -10.07 -20.86
N TYR A 256 -8.45 -8.80 -21.23
CA TYR A 256 -9.56 -7.99 -20.71
C TYR A 256 -10.84 -8.16 -21.54
N ARG A 257 -11.33 -9.41 -21.58
CA ARG A 257 -12.52 -9.82 -22.35
C ARG A 257 -13.53 -10.53 -21.48
N CYS A 258 -14.79 -10.48 -21.88
CA CYS A 258 -15.86 -11.16 -21.18
C CYS A 258 -15.70 -12.68 -21.35
N PRO A 259 -15.57 -13.46 -20.26
CA PRO A 259 -15.40 -14.91 -20.34
C PRO A 259 -16.65 -15.64 -20.86
N ASN A 260 -17.83 -14.99 -20.82
CA ASN A 260 -19.08 -15.59 -21.31
C ASN A 260 -19.32 -15.38 -22.81
N CYS A 261 -19.00 -14.20 -23.36
CA CYS A 261 -19.36 -13.87 -24.75
C CYS A 261 -18.19 -13.42 -25.63
N GLY A 262 -16.96 -13.35 -25.09
CA GLY A 262 -15.75 -13.00 -25.84
C GLY A 262 -15.57 -11.52 -26.16
N TRP A 263 -16.62 -10.70 -26.05
CA TRP A 263 -16.54 -9.25 -26.29
C TRP A 263 -15.65 -8.52 -25.29
N ASP A 264 -15.02 -7.44 -25.74
CA ASP A 264 -14.19 -6.59 -24.90
C ASP A 264 -14.99 -5.97 -23.75
N LEU A 265 -14.41 -5.96 -22.55
CA LEU A 265 -15.01 -5.31 -21.40
C LEU A 265 -14.78 -3.78 -21.50
N PRO A 266 -15.72 -2.93 -21.03
CA PRO A 266 -15.53 -1.49 -21.07
C PRO A 266 -14.29 -1.05 -20.31
N PHE A 267 -13.34 -0.41 -20.99
CA PHE A 267 -12.09 0.04 -20.37
C PHE A 267 -12.34 1.09 -19.29
N ARG A 268 -12.19 0.68 -18.03
CA ARG A 268 -12.29 1.54 -16.85
C ARG A 268 -11.17 1.15 -15.86
N PRO A 269 -10.00 1.81 -15.92
CA PRO A 269 -8.79 1.38 -15.18
C PRO A 269 -8.99 1.15 -13.69
N HIS A 270 -9.75 2.01 -13.01
CA HIS A 270 -9.97 1.93 -11.56
C HIS A 270 -11.15 1.02 -11.15
N THR A 271 -11.81 0.34 -12.09
CA THR A 271 -12.99 -0.47 -11.80
C THR A 271 -12.59 -1.87 -11.31
N ARG A 272 -13.21 -2.34 -10.22
CA ARG A 272 -12.99 -3.70 -9.68
C ARG A 272 -13.95 -4.74 -10.25
N ILE A 273 -15.17 -4.33 -10.59
CA ILE A 273 -16.24 -5.18 -11.14
C ILE A 273 -16.55 -4.74 -12.57
N HIS A 274 -16.31 -5.62 -13.53
CA HIS A 274 -16.39 -5.34 -14.95
C HIS A 274 -17.74 -5.81 -15.51
N LEU A 275 -18.63 -4.88 -15.81
CA LEU A 275 -19.93 -5.17 -16.41
C LEU A 275 -19.81 -5.29 -17.94
N CYS A 276 -20.14 -6.44 -18.49
CA CYS A 276 -20.22 -6.63 -19.93
C CYS A 276 -21.46 -5.94 -20.48
N ARG A 277 -21.28 -5.05 -21.47
CA ARG A 277 -22.41 -4.36 -22.13
C ARG A 277 -23.20 -5.24 -23.09
N THR A 278 -22.63 -6.38 -23.51
CA THR A 278 -23.25 -7.29 -24.48
C THR A 278 -24.15 -8.32 -23.80
N CYS A 279 -23.60 -9.09 -22.85
CA CYS A 279 -24.35 -10.16 -22.18
C CYS A 279 -24.93 -9.76 -20.82
N GLY A 280 -24.66 -8.53 -20.36
CA GLY A 280 -25.09 -8.04 -19.04
C GLY A 280 -24.36 -8.65 -17.85
N ARG A 281 -23.54 -9.69 -18.00
CA ARG A 281 -22.87 -10.32 -16.84
C ARG A 281 -21.76 -9.44 -16.27
N ALA A 282 -21.58 -9.51 -14.95
CA ALA A 282 -20.54 -8.79 -14.23
C ALA A 282 -19.43 -9.73 -13.78
N TRP A 283 -18.18 -9.29 -13.88
CA TRP A 283 -16.99 -10.13 -13.64
C TRP A 283 -16.01 -9.44 -12.69
N GLN A 284 -15.43 -10.21 -11.77
CA GLN A 284 -14.34 -9.77 -10.92
C GLN A 284 -13.19 -10.78 -11.03
N GLU A 285 -11.95 -10.30 -11.02
CA GLU A 285 -10.81 -11.21 -10.96
C GLU A 285 -10.53 -11.62 -9.51
N ILE A 286 -10.40 -12.93 -9.32
CA ILE A 286 -10.09 -13.57 -8.04
C ILE A 286 -9.14 -14.73 -8.33
N GLY A 287 -7.91 -14.64 -7.82
CA GLY A 287 -6.91 -15.71 -7.97
C GLY A 287 -6.43 -15.91 -9.40
N GLY A 288 -6.42 -14.86 -10.23
CA GLY A 288 -6.00 -14.92 -11.62
C GLY A 288 -7.09 -15.28 -12.63
N GLU A 289 -8.33 -15.49 -12.19
CA GLU A 289 -9.44 -15.86 -13.07
C GLU A 289 -10.65 -14.94 -12.87
N TYR A 290 -11.45 -14.76 -13.92
CA TYR A 290 -12.73 -14.06 -13.80
C TYR A 290 -13.76 -14.94 -13.12
N ARG A 291 -14.36 -14.42 -12.05
CA ARG A 291 -15.53 -14.96 -11.38
C ARG A 291 -16.73 -14.07 -11.61
N GLU A 292 -17.88 -14.68 -11.85
CA GLU A 292 -19.12 -13.96 -12.02
C GLU A 292 -19.56 -13.32 -10.71
N VAL A 293 -20.06 -12.08 -10.80
CA VAL A 293 -20.59 -11.32 -9.67
C VAL A 293 -22.09 -11.13 -9.87
N ALA A 294 -22.88 -11.62 -8.93
CA ALA A 294 -24.32 -11.37 -8.92
C ALA A 294 -24.59 -9.88 -8.67
N TYR A 295 -25.51 -9.32 -9.44
CA TYR A 295 -25.98 -7.95 -9.26
C TYR A 295 -27.47 -7.83 -9.62
N SER A 296 -28.09 -6.76 -9.16
CA SER A 296 -29.47 -6.42 -9.47
C SER A 296 -29.55 -4.97 -9.94
N VAL A 297 -30.47 -4.67 -10.85
CA VAL A 297 -30.70 -3.31 -11.36
C VAL A 297 -32.02 -2.79 -10.79
N SER A 298 -32.01 -1.54 -10.33
CA SER A 298 -33.26 -0.82 -10.05
C SER A 298 -33.76 -0.23 -11.36
N LEU A 299 -34.94 -0.64 -11.80
CA LEU A 299 -35.60 -0.03 -12.95
C LEU A 299 -36.23 1.31 -12.53
N LYS A 300 -36.35 2.25 -13.47
CA LYS A 300 -37.12 3.50 -13.25
C LYS A 300 -38.57 3.18 -12.92
N GLY A 301 -39.19 4.01 -12.08
CA GLY A 301 -40.65 4.12 -12.05
C GLY A 301 -41.20 4.61 -13.40
N VAL A 302 -42.44 4.25 -13.71
CA VAL A 302 -43.13 4.76 -14.91
C VAL A 302 -43.27 6.28 -14.77
N GLY A 303 -42.74 7.03 -15.75
CA GLY A 303 -42.77 8.51 -15.76
C GLY A 303 -41.57 9.21 -15.13
N GLU A 304 -40.63 8.49 -14.49
CA GLU A 304 -39.42 9.10 -13.92
C GLU A 304 -38.36 9.36 -15.00
N LYS A 305 -37.89 10.62 -15.08
CA LYS A 305 -36.71 11.00 -15.86
C LYS A 305 -35.45 10.76 -15.02
N ILE A 306 -34.81 9.61 -15.22
CA ILE A 306 -33.54 9.22 -14.57
C ILE A 306 -32.42 10.24 -14.86
N ASP A 307 -32.50 10.92 -16.00
CA ASP A 307 -31.45 11.78 -16.56
C ASP A 307 -31.07 12.95 -15.64
N ALA A 308 -31.94 13.30 -14.69
CA ALA A 308 -31.70 14.33 -13.68
C ALA A 308 -30.98 13.82 -12.42
N TRP A 309 -30.82 12.50 -12.25
CA TRP A 309 -30.31 11.90 -11.02
C TRP A 309 -28.83 11.59 -11.12
N THR A 310 -28.06 11.98 -10.09
CA THR A 310 -26.67 11.56 -9.94
C THR A 310 -26.62 10.38 -8.96
N PHE A 311 -26.33 9.19 -9.47
CA PHE A 311 -26.14 8.01 -8.64
C PHE A 311 -24.72 7.94 -8.11
N LEU A 312 -24.58 7.89 -6.79
CA LEU A 312 -23.29 7.70 -6.12
C LEU A 312 -23.20 6.26 -5.60
N PRO A 313 -22.09 5.55 -5.83
CA PRO A 313 -21.97 4.17 -5.40
C PRO A 313 -21.57 4.09 -3.91
N PHE A 314 -22.20 3.18 -3.18
CA PHE A 314 -21.94 2.94 -1.75
C PHE A 314 -21.77 1.47 -1.43
N TRP A 315 -20.82 1.18 -0.56
CA TRP A 315 -20.80 -0.06 0.21
C TRP A 315 -21.83 0.04 1.34
N ARG A 316 -22.71 -0.94 1.43
CA ARG A 316 -23.66 -1.08 2.55
C ARG A 316 -23.19 -2.19 3.49
N LEU A 317 -22.65 -1.81 4.62
CA LEU A 317 -22.13 -2.73 5.64
C LEU A 317 -23.21 -2.96 6.69
N THR A 318 -23.68 -4.20 6.85
CA THR A 318 -24.56 -4.58 7.97
C THR A 318 -23.70 -5.16 9.07
N VAL A 319 -23.71 -4.53 10.25
CA VAL A 319 -22.75 -4.87 11.32
C VAL A 319 -23.44 -5.33 12.59
N ARG A 320 -22.65 -6.01 13.44
CA ARG A 320 -23.01 -6.35 14.82
C ARG A 320 -21.87 -5.87 15.71
N ILE A 321 -22.20 -5.15 16.78
CA ILE A 321 -21.21 -4.67 17.75
C ILE A 321 -21.24 -5.62 18.93
N LYS A 322 -20.09 -6.09 19.41
CA LYS A 322 -20.00 -7.00 20.54
C LYS A 322 -19.05 -6.40 21.59
N ASN A 323 -19.53 -6.28 22.83
CA ASN A 323 -18.67 -6.09 24.00
C ASN A 323 -18.58 -7.42 24.78
N GLN A 324 -17.91 -7.42 25.95
CA GLN A 324 -17.76 -8.65 26.75
C GLN A 324 -19.11 -9.24 27.22
N GLU A 325 -20.16 -8.42 27.33
CA GLU A 325 -21.42 -8.77 27.99
C GLU A 325 -22.61 -8.93 27.03
N ARG A 326 -22.62 -8.22 25.90
CA ARG A 326 -23.77 -8.08 25.01
C ARG A 326 -23.36 -7.92 23.54
N THR A 327 -24.23 -8.41 22.66
CA THR A 327 -24.17 -8.14 21.21
C THR A 327 -25.32 -7.21 20.81
N TYR A 328 -24.98 -6.12 20.14
CA TYR A 328 -25.85 -5.06 19.65
C TYR A 328 -26.09 -5.29 18.14
N ARG A 329 -27.35 -5.37 17.72
CA ARG A 329 -27.74 -5.75 16.35
C ARG A 329 -28.63 -4.71 15.66
N THR A 330 -29.31 -3.89 16.45
CA THR A 330 -30.36 -2.98 15.99
C THR A 330 -29.94 -1.51 16.10
N LEU A 331 -30.67 -0.60 15.47
CA LEU A 331 -30.41 0.84 15.66
C LEU A 331 -30.75 1.30 17.08
N ASP A 332 -31.76 0.70 17.75
CA ASP A 332 -32.07 0.95 19.17
C ASP A 332 -30.86 0.59 20.06
N ASP A 333 -30.26 -0.57 19.81
CA ASP A 333 -29.02 -1.00 20.47
C ASP A 333 -27.86 -0.01 20.24
N PHE A 334 -27.68 0.45 18.99
CA PHE A 334 -26.62 1.38 18.64
C PHE A 334 -26.78 2.74 19.32
N TYR A 335 -27.99 3.29 19.37
CA TYR A 335 -28.23 4.57 20.04
C TYR A 335 -28.18 4.48 21.57
N THR A 336 -28.37 3.29 22.14
CA THR A 336 -28.09 3.06 23.56
C THR A 336 -26.59 3.20 23.88
N LEU A 337 -25.71 2.81 22.95
CA LEU A 337 -24.25 2.97 23.10
C LEU A 337 -23.78 4.43 22.92
N PHE A 338 -24.49 5.21 22.13
CA PHE A 338 -24.16 6.59 21.80
C PHE A 338 -25.39 7.49 21.99
N PRO A 339 -25.77 7.77 23.25
CA PRO A 339 -26.99 8.51 23.55
C PRO A 339 -26.86 9.95 23.02
N LEU A 340 -27.49 10.19 21.87
CA LEU A 340 -27.75 11.51 21.36
C LEU A 340 -29.25 11.80 21.58
N PRO A 341 -29.64 12.99 22.07
CA PRO A 341 -31.05 13.33 22.19
C PRO A 341 -31.72 13.28 20.82
N ARG A 342 -32.65 12.33 20.65
CA ARG A 342 -33.37 12.08 19.40
C ARG A 342 -34.81 11.70 19.73
N VAL A 343 -35.77 12.29 19.02
CA VAL A 343 -37.19 11.88 19.07
C VAL A 343 -37.42 10.93 17.89
N GLN A 344 -37.36 9.62 18.13
CA GLN A 344 -37.58 8.59 17.12
C GLN A 344 -38.37 7.42 17.71
N ASP A 345 -39.20 6.76 16.89
CA ASP A 345 -39.96 5.58 17.31
C ASP A 345 -39.02 4.40 17.61
N ARG A 346 -39.01 3.99 18.87
CA ARG A 346 -38.15 2.94 19.38
C ARG A 346 -38.48 1.56 18.82
N GLU A 347 -39.75 1.26 18.55
CA GLU A 347 -40.14 -0.04 17.99
C GLU A 347 -39.66 -0.20 16.54
N ALA A 348 -39.80 0.86 15.73
CA ALA A 348 -39.23 0.90 14.39
C ALA A 348 -37.71 0.71 14.42
N LEU A 349 -36.99 1.31 15.38
CA LEU A 349 -35.53 1.19 15.49
C LEU A 349 -35.07 -0.22 15.88
N ARG A 350 -35.84 -0.95 16.70
CA ARG A 350 -35.57 -2.35 17.05
C ARG A 350 -35.67 -3.31 15.86
N LYS A 351 -36.45 -2.97 14.83
CA LYS A 351 -36.60 -3.77 13.60
C LYS A 351 -35.50 -3.48 12.57
N ARG A 352 -34.73 -2.40 12.75
CA ARG A 352 -33.70 -1.95 11.80
C ARG A 352 -32.32 -2.41 12.24
N ALA A 353 -31.63 -3.15 11.37
CA ALA A 353 -30.24 -3.52 11.59
C ALA A 353 -29.30 -2.31 11.55
N ILE A 354 -28.18 -2.38 12.26
CA ILE A 354 -27.10 -1.38 12.16
C ILE A 354 -26.48 -1.46 10.76
N ARG A 355 -26.58 -0.36 10.01
CA ARG A 355 -26.05 -0.26 8.65
C ARG A 355 -25.17 0.96 8.52
N PHE A 356 -23.98 0.77 7.96
CA PHE A 356 -23.09 1.85 7.56
C PHE A 356 -23.05 1.93 6.03
N TYR A 357 -23.17 3.15 5.50
CA TYR A 357 -22.95 3.42 4.09
C TYR A 357 -21.59 4.09 3.93
N VAL A 358 -20.71 3.45 3.17
CA VAL A 358 -19.36 3.95 2.90
C VAL A 358 -19.25 4.23 1.41
N PRO A 359 -18.84 5.44 0.99
CA PRO A 359 -18.61 5.74 -0.42
C PRO A 359 -17.74 4.66 -1.09
N ALA A 360 -18.20 4.12 -2.23
CA ALA A 360 -17.44 3.13 -2.99
C ALA A 360 -16.47 3.78 -3.99
N PHE A 361 -15.98 4.98 -3.66
CA PHE A 361 -15.01 5.76 -4.41
C PHE A 361 -14.06 6.47 -3.43
N ARG A 362 -12.84 6.76 -3.87
CA ARG A 362 -11.81 7.38 -3.01
C ARG A 362 -12.05 8.89 -2.90
N ILE A 363 -12.14 9.42 -1.69
CA ILE A 363 -12.13 10.86 -1.41
C ILE A 363 -10.76 11.21 -0.83
N ARG A 364 -9.94 11.95 -1.58
CA ARG A 364 -8.54 12.26 -1.20
C ARG A 364 -8.44 13.34 -0.11
N ASN A 365 -9.47 14.17 0.05
CA ASN A 365 -9.50 15.26 1.01
C ASN A 365 -10.29 14.86 2.27
N PRO A 366 -9.66 14.75 3.44
CA PRO A 366 -10.34 14.39 4.70
C PRO A 366 -11.47 15.34 5.09
N ALA A 367 -11.30 16.65 4.85
CA ALA A 367 -12.35 17.64 5.11
C ALA A 367 -13.54 17.46 4.17
N ALA A 368 -13.32 16.97 2.95
CA ALA A 368 -14.40 16.61 2.04
C ALA A 368 -15.12 15.34 2.50
N VAL A 369 -14.41 14.36 3.09
CA VAL A 369 -15.05 13.18 3.70
C VAL A 369 -16.01 13.59 4.80
N ASP A 370 -15.57 14.44 5.72
CA ASP A 370 -16.39 14.90 6.85
C ASP A 370 -17.61 15.71 6.38
N LYS A 371 -17.41 16.67 5.46
CA LYS A 371 -18.51 17.43 4.85
C LYS A 371 -19.49 16.53 4.08
N PHE A 372 -19.00 15.52 3.38
CA PHE A 372 -19.83 14.57 2.64
C PHE A 372 -20.65 13.71 3.61
N ALA A 373 -20.01 13.19 4.67
CA ALA A 373 -20.67 12.40 5.70
C ALA A 373 -21.75 13.19 6.46
N ALA A 374 -21.54 14.49 6.69
CA ALA A 374 -22.51 15.36 7.36
C ALA A 374 -23.72 15.74 6.48
N ARG A 375 -23.63 15.56 5.16
CA ARG A 375 -24.70 15.89 4.19
C ARG A 375 -25.53 14.67 3.77
N MET A 376 -25.14 13.47 4.18
CA MET A 376 -25.92 12.24 4.05
C MET A 376 -26.67 11.95 5.34
#